data_AF-R7MXP3-F1
#
_entry.id   AF-R7MXP3-F1
#
_cell.length_a   1.000
_cell.length_b   1.000
_cell.length_c   1.000
_cell.angle_alpha   90.00
_cell.angle_beta   90.00
_cell.angle_gamma   90.00
#
_symmetry.space_group_name_H-M   'P 1'
#
loop_
_entity.id
_entity.type
_entity.pdbx_description
1 polymer ?
#
loop_
_entity_poly.entity_id
_entity_poly.type
_entity_poly.pdbx_seq_one_letter_code
_entity_poly.pdbx_strand_id
1 'polypeptide(L)'
;MSCGMVKESQPIPASMATVKNLYGFIKDAPENGNVTIDFGKLHTISDYLLNKMSERSDVTVTISFEYQSAKYEITFPSGTDYSSVLEDEDTMYGYFGIAARLGLTVEAK
;
A
#
# COMPACT_ATOMS: atom_id res chain seq x y z
N MET A 1 18.90 -15.29 -37.26
CA MET A 1 17.60 -15.98 -37.06
C MET A 1 17.39 -16.08 -35.56
N SER A 2 16.44 -15.30 -35.06
CA SER A 2 16.09 -15.18 -33.64
C SER A 2 15.27 -16.39 -33.23
N CYS A 3 15.66 -17.09 -32.17
CA CYS A 3 14.76 -17.97 -31.44
C CYS A 3 14.61 -17.33 -30.05
N GLY A 4 13.51 -16.60 -29.90
CA GLY A 4 13.21 -15.79 -28.73
C GLY A 4 13.20 -16.62 -27.47
N MET A 5 13.97 -16.18 -26.47
CA MET A 5 13.76 -16.59 -25.09
C MET A 5 12.31 -16.30 -24.73
N VAL A 6 11.52 -17.36 -24.58
CA VAL A 6 10.24 -17.29 -23.88
C VAL A 6 10.57 -16.91 -22.45
N LYS A 7 10.43 -15.62 -22.11
CA LYS A 7 10.39 -15.17 -20.72
C LYS A 7 9.23 -15.93 -20.10
N GLU A 8 9.51 -16.79 -19.12
CA GLU A 8 8.48 -17.42 -18.31
C GLU A 8 7.48 -16.34 -17.88
N SER A 9 6.28 -16.40 -18.43
CA SER A 9 5.16 -15.60 -17.97
C SER A 9 4.59 -16.35 -16.78
N GLN A 10 5.31 -16.33 -15.65
CA GLN A 10 4.70 -16.68 -14.39
C GLN A 10 3.55 -15.70 -14.18
N PRO A 11 2.30 -16.17 -14.03
CA PRO A 11 1.19 -15.28 -13.73
C PRO A 11 1.56 -14.52 -12.46
N ILE A 12 1.78 -13.21 -12.57
CA ILE A 12 2.05 -12.38 -11.40
C ILE A 12 0.83 -12.57 -10.49
N PRO A 13 1.01 -13.10 -9.27
CA PRO A 13 -0.09 -13.20 -8.33
C PRO A 13 -0.77 -11.84 -8.22
N ALA A 14 -2.09 -11.78 -8.18
CA ALA A 14 -2.83 -10.51 -8.16
C ALA A 14 -2.28 -9.55 -7.08
N SER A 15 -1.84 -10.08 -5.94
CA SER A 15 -1.15 -9.34 -4.88
C SER A 15 0.14 -8.63 -5.33
N MET A 16 1.00 -9.27 -6.13
CA MET A 16 2.23 -8.66 -6.64
C MET A 16 1.94 -7.60 -7.72
N ALA A 17 0.87 -7.78 -8.51
CA ALA A 17 0.41 -6.75 -9.42
C ALA A 17 -0.14 -5.54 -8.64
N THR A 18 -0.93 -5.77 -7.58
CA THR A 18 -1.47 -4.72 -6.71
C THR A 18 -0.36 -3.90 -6.04
N VAL A 19 0.70 -4.54 -5.53
CA VAL A 19 1.84 -3.84 -4.91
C VAL A 19 2.65 -3.01 -5.92
N LYS A 20 2.96 -3.57 -7.10
CA LYS A 20 3.67 -2.82 -8.16
C LYS A 20 2.83 -1.65 -8.68
N ASN A 21 1.51 -1.83 -8.77
CA ASN A 21 0.58 -0.79 -9.17
C ASN A 21 0.47 0.31 -8.10
N LEU A 22 0.42 -0.04 -6.80
CA LEU A 22 0.40 0.93 -5.70
C LEU A 22 1.62 1.86 -5.75
N TYR A 23 2.82 1.30 -5.89
CA TYR A 23 4.03 2.12 -6.01
C TYR A 23 3.97 3.07 -7.21
N GLY A 24 3.55 2.56 -8.38
CA GLY A 24 3.35 3.40 -9.56
C GLY A 24 2.35 4.53 -9.32
N PHE A 25 1.20 4.22 -8.72
CA PHE A 25 0.17 5.21 -8.40
C PHE A 25 0.63 6.27 -7.41
N ILE A 26 1.37 5.91 -6.36
CA ILE A 26 1.94 6.88 -5.41
C ILE A 26 2.99 7.74 -6.10
N LYS A 27 3.89 7.14 -6.89
CA LYS A 27 4.96 7.85 -7.58
C LYS A 27 4.42 8.84 -8.61
N ASP A 28 3.41 8.44 -9.38
CA ASP A 28 2.86 9.23 -10.48
C ASP A 28 1.70 10.13 -10.03
N ALA A 29 1.33 10.09 -8.74
CA ALA A 29 0.31 10.97 -8.19
C ALA A 29 0.72 12.45 -8.35
N PRO A 30 -0.23 13.33 -8.72
CA PRO A 30 0.04 14.77 -8.77
C PRO A 30 0.47 15.28 -7.39
N GLU A 31 1.19 16.39 -7.37
CA GLU A 31 1.58 17.05 -6.13
C GLU A 31 0.35 17.41 -5.29
N ASN A 32 0.38 17.13 -3.98
CA ASN A 32 -0.77 17.25 -3.08
C ASN A 32 -1.99 16.40 -3.51
N GLY A 33 -1.74 15.34 -4.28
CA GLY A 33 -2.76 14.46 -4.82
C GLY A 33 -3.33 13.49 -3.81
N ASN A 34 -4.39 12.79 -4.23
CA ASN A 34 -4.98 11.69 -3.48
C ASN A 34 -4.95 10.41 -4.33
N VAL A 35 -4.53 9.31 -3.71
CA VAL A 35 -4.50 7.98 -4.31
C VAL A 35 -5.49 7.11 -3.55
N THR A 36 -6.39 6.42 -4.26
CA THR A 36 -7.33 5.48 -3.63
C THR A 36 -7.24 4.13 -4.32
N ILE A 37 -7.00 3.08 -3.55
CA ILE A 37 -6.75 1.74 -4.09
C ILE A 37 -7.48 0.69 -3.25
N ASP A 38 -8.06 -0.28 -3.94
CA ASP A 38 -8.70 -1.43 -3.33
C ASP A 38 -7.73 -2.62 -3.29
N PHE A 39 -7.38 -3.03 -2.07
CA PHE A 39 -6.52 -4.19 -1.80
C PHE A 39 -7.35 -5.46 -1.64
N GLY A 40 -8.68 -5.38 -1.69
CA GLY A 40 -9.58 -6.51 -1.58
C GLY A 40 -9.28 -7.30 -0.32
N LYS A 41 -8.88 -8.56 -0.47
CA LYS A 41 -8.60 -9.48 0.66
C LYS A 41 -7.15 -9.42 1.18
N LEU A 42 -6.32 -8.52 0.67
CA LEU A 42 -4.98 -8.32 1.21
C LEU A 42 -5.06 -7.44 2.45
N HIS A 43 -4.91 -8.03 3.63
CA HIS A 43 -5.07 -7.35 4.92
C HIS A 43 -3.78 -6.76 5.48
N THR A 44 -2.68 -6.83 4.73
CA THR A 44 -1.36 -6.40 5.17
C THR A 44 -0.68 -5.47 4.16
N ILE A 45 0.20 -4.62 4.67
CA ILE A 45 1.06 -3.70 3.92
C ILE A 45 2.51 -3.89 4.38
N SER A 46 3.46 -3.85 3.46
CA SER A 46 4.88 -3.99 3.78
C SER A 46 5.54 -2.66 4.08
N ASP A 47 6.58 -2.68 4.92
CA ASP A 47 7.49 -1.56 5.18
C ASP A 47 8.01 -0.90 3.89
N TYR A 48 8.28 -1.69 2.84
CA TYR A 48 8.68 -1.18 1.53
C TYR A 48 7.66 -0.19 0.95
N LEU A 49 6.36 -0.50 1.03
CA LEU A 49 5.31 0.39 0.54
C LEU A 49 5.18 1.62 1.43
N LEU A 50 5.29 1.46 2.75
CA LEU A 50 5.27 2.56 3.71
C LEU A 50 6.44 3.52 3.47
N ASN A 51 7.63 2.99 3.17
CA ASN A 51 8.79 3.79 2.81
C ASN A 51 8.58 4.53 1.47
N LYS A 52 7.86 3.92 0.51
CA LYS A 52 7.48 4.63 -0.72
C LYS A 52 6.42 5.70 -0.51
N MET A 53 5.54 5.52 0.47
CA MET A 53 4.58 6.53 0.88
C MET A 53 5.27 7.68 1.62
N SER A 54 6.27 7.40 2.47
CA SER A 54 7.04 8.43 3.17
C SER A 54 7.88 9.30 2.21
N GLU A 55 8.42 8.70 1.14
CA GLU A 55 9.08 9.43 0.03
C GLU A 55 8.12 10.43 -0.67
N ARG A 56 6.80 10.22 -0.59
CA ARG A 56 5.74 11.11 -1.13
C ARG A 56 4.87 11.67 -0.01
N SER A 57 5.51 12.34 0.94
CA SER A 57 4.84 13.00 2.07
C SER A 57 3.78 14.04 1.66
N ASP A 58 3.76 14.49 0.41
CA ASP A 58 2.73 15.39 -0.14
C ASP A 58 1.44 14.67 -0.53
N VAL A 59 1.43 13.34 -0.66
CA VAL A 59 0.29 12.56 -1.18
C VAL A 59 -0.55 11.98 -0.04
N THR A 60 -1.87 12.07 -0.17
CA THR A 60 -2.80 11.28 0.66
C THR A 60 -3.06 9.93 -0.01
N VAL A 61 -3.00 8.85 0.76
CA VAL A 61 -3.27 7.49 0.26
C VAL A 61 -4.41 6.89 1.06
N THR A 62 -5.45 6.42 0.37
CA THR A 62 -6.56 5.68 0.97
C THR A 62 -6.56 4.25 0.45
N ILE A 63 -6.56 3.28 1.37
CA ILE A 63 -6.58 1.85 1.04
C ILE A 63 -7.91 1.28 1.53
N SER A 64 -8.69 0.70 0.62
CA SER A 64 -9.85 -0.10 0.96
C SER A 64 -9.50 -1.59 1.00
N PHE A 65 -10.09 -2.32 1.94
CA PHE A 65 -9.91 -3.77 2.06
C PHE A 65 -11.15 -4.43 2.68
N GLU A 66 -11.35 -5.70 2.37
CA GLU A 66 -12.36 -6.55 3.00
C GLU A 66 -11.75 -7.24 4.22
N TYR A 67 -12.46 -7.35 5.33
CA TYR A 67 -12.07 -8.18 6.47
C TYR A 67 -13.34 -8.73 7.14
N GLN A 68 -13.38 -10.04 7.42
CA GLN A 68 -14.57 -10.71 8.00
C GLN A 68 -15.89 -10.37 7.27
N SER A 69 -15.87 -10.34 5.93
CA SER A 69 -17.02 -10.02 5.07
C SER A 69 -17.59 -8.58 5.22
N ALA A 70 -16.85 -7.69 5.88
CA ALA A 70 -17.12 -6.26 5.90
C ALA A 70 -16.03 -5.50 5.12
N LYS A 71 -16.38 -4.34 4.56
CA LYS A 71 -15.42 -3.45 3.90
C LYS A 71 -14.92 -2.42 4.88
N TYR A 72 -13.64 -2.12 4.78
CA TYR A 72 -12.94 -1.13 5.59
C TYR A 72 -12.09 -0.24 4.71
N GLU A 73 -11.78 0.94 5.22
CA GLU A 73 -10.82 1.87 4.65
C GLU A 73 -9.87 2.40 5.73
N ILE A 74 -8.63 2.64 5.32
CA ILE A 74 -7.64 3.37 6.09
C ILE A 74 -7.06 4.48 5.21
N THR A 75 -6.98 5.68 5.76
CA THR A 75 -6.38 6.84 5.09
C THR A 75 -5.07 7.20 5.78
N PHE A 76 -4.03 7.36 4.96
CA PHE A 76 -2.72 7.90 5.31
C PHE A 76 -2.67 9.33 4.75
N PRO A 77 -2.89 10.37 5.59
CA PRO A 77 -2.85 11.76 5.13
C PRO A 77 -1.48 12.16 4.61
N SER A 78 -1.43 13.22 3.79
CA SER A 78 -0.17 13.91 3.54
C SER A 78 0.44 14.40 4.86
N GLY A 79 1.76 14.34 4.96
CA GLY A 79 2.51 14.65 6.18
C GLY A 79 2.47 13.58 7.27
N THR A 80 1.92 12.38 6.99
CA THR A 80 2.01 11.24 7.93
C THR A 80 3.48 10.95 8.28
N ASP A 81 3.78 10.87 9.57
CA ASP A 81 5.09 10.43 10.08
C ASP A 81 5.13 8.90 10.14
N TYR A 82 6.05 8.29 9.39
CA TYR A 82 6.21 6.83 9.30
C TYR A 82 7.39 6.32 10.14
N SER A 83 8.12 7.19 10.86
CA SER A 83 9.33 6.81 11.61
C SER A 83 9.11 5.59 12.52
N SER A 84 8.00 5.58 13.27
CA SER A 84 7.67 4.51 14.22
C SER A 84 7.46 3.12 13.60
N VAL A 85 7.29 3.00 12.27
CA VAL A 85 7.09 1.74 11.55
C VAL A 85 8.16 1.48 10.47
N LEU A 86 9.07 2.44 10.26
CA LEU A 86 10.21 2.28 9.36
C LEU A 86 11.53 2.08 10.11
N GLU A 87 11.56 2.40 11.41
CA GLU A 87 12.73 2.24 12.27
C GLU A 87 12.66 0.99 13.17
N ASP A 88 11.58 0.19 13.07
CA ASP A 88 11.45 -1.06 13.82
C ASP A 88 11.96 -2.28 13.02
N GLU A 89 11.77 -3.48 13.57
CA GLU A 89 12.19 -4.74 12.93
C GLU A 89 11.08 -5.42 12.10
N ASP A 90 9.86 -4.87 12.09
CA ASP A 90 8.70 -5.45 11.44
C ASP A 90 8.66 -5.06 9.94
N THR A 91 8.57 -6.04 9.05
CA THR A 91 8.51 -5.79 7.59
C THR A 91 7.11 -5.85 7.00
N MET A 92 6.11 -6.30 7.78
CA MET A 92 4.72 -6.40 7.38
C MET A 92 3.77 -6.05 8.50
N TYR A 93 2.72 -5.30 8.15
CA TYR A 93 1.74 -4.78 9.10
C TYR A 93 0.33 -5.09 8.65
N GLY A 94 -0.54 -5.49 9.58
CA GLY A 94 -1.98 -5.46 9.36
C GLY A 94 -2.53 -4.03 9.47
N TYR A 95 -3.58 -3.69 8.72
CA TYR A 95 -4.11 -2.31 8.69
C TYR A 95 -4.56 -1.77 10.05
N PHE A 96 -5.22 -2.59 10.86
CA PHE A 96 -5.62 -2.18 12.21
C PHE A 96 -4.39 -1.93 13.12
N GLY A 97 -3.33 -2.74 12.96
CA GLY A 97 -2.12 -2.62 13.75
C GLY A 97 -1.31 -1.37 13.39
N ILE A 98 -1.11 -1.11 12.10
CA ILE A 98 -0.42 0.10 11.65
C ILE A 98 -1.21 1.36 11.95
N ALA A 99 -2.54 1.32 11.84
CA ALA A 99 -3.37 2.45 12.23
C ALA A 99 -3.12 2.87 13.68
N ALA A 100 -3.08 1.90 14.60
CA ALA A 100 -2.77 2.17 16.00
C ALA A 100 -1.36 2.74 16.19
N ARG A 101 -0.34 2.25 15.46
CA ARG A 101 1.05 2.75 15.57
C ARG A 101 1.19 4.18 15.06
N LEU A 102 0.52 4.50 13.95
CA LEU A 102 0.62 5.80 13.28
C LEU A 102 -0.43 6.81 13.76
N GLY A 103 -1.29 6.45 14.72
CA GLY A 103 -2.38 7.31 15.19
C GLY A 103 -3.48 7.54 14.15
N LEU A 104 -3.64 6.61 13.20
CA LEU A 104 -4.67 6.64 12.16
C LEU A 104 -5.93 5.87 12.62
N THR A 105 -7.01 6.00 11.86
CA THR A 105 -8.26 5.28 12.09
C THR A 105 -8.59 4.39 10.90
N VAL A 106 -9.13 3.20 11.19
CA VAL A 106 -9.74 2.32 10.19
C VAL A 106 -11.26 2.46 10.30
N GLU A 107 -11.92 2.76 9.20
CA GLU A 107 -13.36 3.00 9.15
C GLU A 107 -14.06 1.86 8.39
N ALA A 108 -15.24 1.46 8.86
CA ALA A 108 -16.10 0.53 8.11
C ALA A 108 -16.85 1.29 7.00
N LYS A 109 -17.02 0.65 5.84
CA LYS A 109 -17.71 1.19 4.66
C LYS A 109 -19.03 0.46 4.38
#